data_AF-A0A8T5KCY6-F1
#
_entry.id   AF-A0A8T5KCY6-F1
#
_cell.length_a   1.000
_cell.length_b   1.000
_cell.length_c   1.000
_cell.angle_alpha   90.00
_cell.angle_beta   90.00
_cell.angle_gamma   90.00
#
_symmetry.space_group_name_H-M   'P 1'
#
loop_
_entity.id
_entity.type
_entity.pdbx_description
1 polymer ?
#
loop_
_entity_poly.entity_id
_entity_poly.type
_entity_poly.pdbx_seq_one_letter_code
_entity_poly.pdbx_strand_id
1 'polypeptide(L)'
;MPLDNPFEKYGIKRVINAATSITTLGGSIPDQRIFKAMAEAGKAFASIPELQVWAGNEIAKATGAEAGLPVASAVCGLQLSAAACMMRGTELEKYK
;
A
#
# COMPACT_ATOMS: atom_id res chain seq x y z
N MET A 1 -6.89 6.08 -25.13
CA MET A 1 -7.79 5.09 -24.49
C MET A 1 -9.14 5.78 -24.32
N PRO A 2 -10.24 5.30 -24.90
CA PRO A 2 -11.53 5.97 -24.74
C PRO A 2 -11.88 5.98 -23.25
N LEU A 3 -12.26 7.14 -22.76
CA LEU A 3 -12.52 7.42 -21.35
C LEU A 3 -13.96 6.98 -20.99
N ASP A 4 -14.27 5.70 -21.14
CA ASP A 4 -15.49 5.17 -20.56
C ASP A 4 -15.29 5.15 -19.05
N ASN A 5 -15.93 6.09 -18.36
CA ASN A 5 -15.89 6.16 -16.92
C ASN A 5 -16.62 4.93 -16.35
N PRO A 6 -15.95 4.01 -15.63
CA PRO A 6 -16.56 2.78 -15.14
C PRO A 6 -17.71 3.05 -14.14
N PHE A 7 -17.83 4.27 -13.64
CA PHE A 7 -18.87 4.67 -12.70
C PHE A 7 -20.14 5.25 -13.37
N GLU A 8 -20.12 5.53 -14.67
CA GLU A 8 -21.28 6.09 -15.39
C GLU A 8 -22.50 5.16 -15.33
N LYS A 9 -22.29 3.84 -15.39
CA LYS A 9 -23.35 2.84 -15.22
C LYS A 9 -24.05 2.87 -13.86
N TYR A 10 -23.45 3.52 -12.87
CA TYR A 10 -24.03 3.73 -11.53
C TYR A 10 -24.62 5.14 -11.36
N GLY A 11 -24.71 5.94 -12.43
CA GLY A 11 -25.19 7.34 -12.38
C GLY A 11 -24.21 8.33 -11.76
N ILE A 12 -22.95 7.92 -11.52
CA ILE A 12 -21.93 8.77 -10.90
C ILE A 12 -21.28 9.64 -11.98
N LYS A 13 -21.34 10.96 -11.76
CA LYS A 13 -20.77 11.94 -12.69
C LYS A 13 -19.25 11.82 -12.78
N ARG A 14 -18.73 11.92 -14.00
CA ARG A 14 -17.30 12.01 -14.26
C ARG A 14 -16.71 13.31 -13.69
N VAL A 15 -15.52 13.22 -13.12
CA VAL A 15 -14.75 14.36 -12.61
C VAL A 15 -13.37 14.39 -13.30
N ILE A 16 -12.86 15.59 -13.59
CA ILE A 16 -11.47 15.81 -14.01
C ILE A 16 -10.71 16.32 -12.78
N ASN A 17 -9.77 15.52 -12.27
CA ASN A 17 -8.95 15.90 -11.12
C ASN A 17 -7.67 16.63 -11.59
N ALA A 18 -7.67 17.96 -11.49
CA ALA A 18 -6.51 18.82 -11.77
C ALA A 18 -5.68 19.16 -10.52
N ALA A 19 -6.03 18.59 -9.36
CA ALA A 19 -5.44 18.90 -8.06
C ALA A 19 -4.58 17.76 -7.50
N THR A 20 -4.12 16.84 -8.37
CA THR A 20 -3.23 15.72 -8.05
C THR A 20 -3.88 14.71 -7.07
N SER A 21 -3.38 14.57 -5.85
CA SER A 21 -3.82 13.57 -4.86
C SER A 21 -4.90 14.13 -3.93
N ILE A 22 -6.17 14.09 -4.36
CA ILE A 22 -7.31 14.51 -3.51
C ILE A 22 -8.01 13.30 -2.90
N THR A 23 -8.09 13.25 -1.57
CA THR A 23 -8.74 12.17 -0.81
C THR A 23 -10.20 11.94 -1.18
N THR A 24 -10.98 13.01 -1.36
CA THR A 24 -12.40 12.92 -1.73
C THR A 24 -12.63 12.41 -3.15
N LEU A 25 -11.60 12.38 -3.99
CA LEU A 25 -11.61 11.89 -5.37
C LEU A 25 -10.83 10.56 -5.53
N GLY A 26 -10.48 9.90 -4.43
CA GLY A 26 -9.78 8.61 -4.46
C GLY A 26 -8.25 8.71 -4.53
N GLY A 27 -7.67 9.88 -4.30
CA GLY A 27 -6.22 10.09 -4.26
C GLY A 27 -5.61 10.30 -5.64
N SER A 28 -4.53 9.59 -5.93
CA SER A 28 -3.82 9.63 -7.21
C SER A 28 -4.07 8.38 -8.04
N ILE A 29 -3.79 8.47 -9.34
CA ILE A 29 -3.87 7.34 -10.26
C ILE A 29 -2.43 6.81 -10.49
N PRO A 30 -2.14 5.55 -10.14
CA PRO A 30 -0.86 4.92 -10.43
C PRO A 30 -0.52 4.86 -11.92
N ASP A 31 0.77 4.74 -12.25
CA ASP A 31 1.25 4.47 -13.59
C ASP A 31 0.71 3.11 -14.10
N GLN A 32 0.45 3.00 -15.41
CA GLN A 32 -0.07 1.77 -16.06
C GLN A 32 0.77 0.52 -15.77
N ARG A 33 2.09 0.68 -15.57
CA ARG A 33 3.00 -0.41 -15.20
C ARG A 33 2.62 -1.05 -13.86
N ILE A 34 2.10 -0.27 -12.91
CA ILE A 34 1.70 -0.76 -11.59
C ILE A 34 0.45 -1.64 -11.71
N PHE A 35 -0.56 -1.19 -12.46
CA PHE A 35 -1.76 -1.99 -12.71
C PHE A 35 -1.44 -3.32 -13.40
N LYS A 36 -0.51 -3.30 -14.36
CA LYS A 36 -0.03 -4.53 -15.02
C LYS A 36 0.64 -5.48 -14.03
N ALA A 37 1.55 -4.98 -13.19
CA ALA A 37 2.22 -5.79 -12.17
C ALA A 37 1.24 -6.40 -11.16
N MET A 38 0.23 -5.63 -10.71
CA MET A 38 -0.84 -6.14 -9.83
C MET A 38 -1.63 -7.28 -10.49
N ALA A 39 -2.00 -7.12 -11.76
CA ALA A 39 -2.74 -8.13 -12.51
C ALA A 39 -1.89 -9.40 -12.76
N GLU A 40 -0.58 -9.27 -12.92
CA GLU A 40 0.35 -10.41 -13.03
C GLU A 40 0.52 -11.12 -11.69
N ALA A 41 0.71 -10.37 -10.60
CA ALA A 41 0.82 -10.94 -9.25
C ALA A 41 -0.42 -11.75 -8.84
N GLY A 42 -1.62 -11.29 -9.23
CA GLY A 42 -2.88 -12.00 -8.95
C GLY A 42 -3.04 -13.37 -9.64
N LYS A 43 -2.11 -13.76 -10.52
CA LYS A 43 -2.12 -15.05 -11.22
C LYS A 43 -1.23 -16.10 -10.55
N ALA A 44 -0.61 -15.79 -9.42
CA ALA A 44 0.29 -16.67 -8.71
C ALA A 44 -0.01 -16.69 -7.20
N PHE A 45 0.38 -17.78 -6.55
CA PHE A 45 0.40 -17.87 -5.09
C PHE A 45 1.80 -17.55 -4.58
N ALA A 46 1.88 -16.89 -3.42
CA ALA A 46 3.12 -16.57 -2.75
C ALA A 46 2.98 -16.77 -1.24
N SER A 47 4.08 -17.09 -0.57
CA SER A 47 4.18 -17.00 0.88
C SER A 47 4.13 -15.53 1.28
N ILE A 48 3.02 -15.09 1.88
CA ILE A 48 2.83 -13.70 2.28
C ILE A 48 3.91 -13.23 3.29
N PRO A 49 4.31 -14.04 4.29
CA PRO A 49 5.42 -13.67 5.17
C PRO A 49 6.72 -13.39 4.41
N GLU A 50 7.10 -14.24 3.45
CA GLU A 50 8.32 -14.04 2.65
C GLU A 50 8.22 -12.81 1.75
N LEU A 51 7.05 -12.58 1.14
CA LEU A 51 6.79 -11.41 0.32
C LEU A 51 6.88 -10.12 1.15
N GLN A 52 6.38 -10.12 2.39
CA GLN A 52 6.47 -8.98 3.29
C GLN A 52 7.92 -8.68 3.68
N VAL A 53 8.73 -9.70 3.95
CA VAL A 53 10.18 -9.54 4.21
C VAL A 53 10.88 -8.95 3.00
N TRP A 54 10.63 -9.49 1.81
CA TRP A 54 11.19 -8.96 0.56
C TRP A 54 10.79 -7.49 0.34
N ALA A 55 9.50 -7.17 0.46
CA ALA A 55 9.00 -5.81 0.27
C ALA A 55 9.57 -4.83 1.32
N GLY A 56 9.76 -5.29 2.56
CA GLY A 56 10.41 -4.52 3.62
C GLY A 56 11.85 -4.13 3.27
N ASN A 57 12.62 -5.06 2.69
CA ASN A 57 13.97 -4.79 2.21
C ASN A 57 13.99 -3.75 1.08
N GLU A 58 13.05 -3.83 0.13
CA GLU A 58 12.93 -2.85 -0.95
C GLU A 58 12.54 -1.45 -0.44
N ILE A 59 11.64 -1.38 0.54
CA ILE A 59 11.28 -0.12 1.21
C ILE A 59 12.50 0.49 1.92
N ALA A 60 13.26 -0.32 2.66
CA ALA A 60 14.47 0.12 3.35
C ALA A 60 15.49 0.70 2.36
N LYS A 61 15.76 -0.01 1.25
CA LYS A 61 16.65 0.46 0.17
C LYS A 61 16.19 1.77 -0.45
N ALA A 62 14.89 1.89 -0.74
CA ALA A 62 14.33 3.07 -1.40
C ALA A 62 14.32 4.32 -0.49
N THR A 63 14.18 4.13 0.81
CA THR A 63 14.10 5.22 1.80
C THR A 63 15.42 5.53 2.50
N GLY A 64 16.39 4.63 2.44
CA GLY A 64 17.64 4.71 3.21
C GLY A 64 17.48 4.36 4.69
N ALA A 65 16.34 3.80 5.09
CA ALA A 65 16.08 3.38 6.46
C ALA A 65 16.79 2.05 6.81
N GLU A 66 16.99 1.80 8.10
CA GLU A 66 17.58 0.54 8.59
C GLU A 66 16.68 -0.68 8.33
N ALA A 67 15.36 -0.48 8.28
CA ALA A 67 14.36 -1.50 8.01
C ALA A 67 13.10 -0.88 7.40
N GLY A 68 12.30 -1.72 6.73
CA GLY A 68 11.00 -1.34 6.16
C GLY A 68 9.93 -2.38 6.49
N LEU A 69 8.70 -1.92 6.67
CA LEU A 69 7.54 -2.77 6.93
C LEU A 69 6.37 -2.34 6.03
N PRO A 70 5.95 -3.17 5.05
CA PRO A 70 4.74 -2.88 4.28
C PRO A 70 3.50 -3.03 5.17
N VAL A 71 2.64 -2.02 5.15
CA VAL A 71 1.38 -2.00 5.90
C VAL A 71 0.23 -1.61 4.99
N ALA A 72 -0.99 -2.01 5.34
CA ALA A 72 -2.18 -1.74 4.53
C ALA A 72 -2.48 -0.25 4.35
N SER A 73 -2.09 0.59 5.33
CA SER A 73 -2.28 2.04 5.29
C SER A 73 -1.32 2.75 6.25
N ALA A 74 -1.19 4.08 6.11
CA ALA A 74 -0.41 4.90 7.03
C ALA A 74 -0.91 4.81 8.49
N VAL A 75 -2.23 4.74 8.70
CA VAL A 75 -2.82 4.62 10.05
C VAL A 75 -2.44 3.27 10.68
N CYS A 76 -2.44 2.18 9.93
CA CYS A 76 -1.96 0.89 10.42
C CYS A 76 -0.49 0.95 10.83
N GLY A 77 0.35 1.66 10.06
CA GLY A 77 1.75 1.90 10.40
C GLY A 77 1.91 2.63 11.73
N LEU A 78 1.13 3.70 11.94
CA LEU A 78 1.12 4.43 13.22
C LEU A 78 0.64 3.54 14.38
N GLN A 79 -0.43 2.78 14.17
CA GLN A 79 -0.98 1.87 15.17
C GLN A 79 0.04 0.81 15.60
N LEU A 80 0.69 0.15 14.64
CA LEU A 80 1.72 -0.85 14.91
C LEU A 80 2.95 -0.22 15.59
N SER A 81 3.36 0.96 15.16
CA SER A 81 4.49 1.68 15.76
C SER A 81 4.21 2.03 17.23
N ALA A 82 3.01 2.58 17.52
CA ALA A 82 2.61 2.88 18.88
C ALA A 82 2.54 1.62 19.76
N ALA A 83 1.96 0.54 19.25
CA ALA A 83 1.92 -0.75 19.95
C ALA A 83 3.34 -1.28 20.24
N ALA A 84 4.25 -1.22 19.27
CA ALA A 84 5.63 -1.64 19.45
C ALA A 84 6.36 -0.82 20.54
N CYS A 85 6.18 0.49 20.56
CA CYS A 85 6.74 1.35 21.61
C CYS A 85 6.18 1.01 23.00
N MET A 86 4.86 0.77 23.11
CA MET A 86 4.20 0.44 24.38
C MET A 86 4.59 -0.95 24.91
N MET A 87 4.82 -1.92 24.03
CA MET A 87 5.11 -3.31 24.40
C MET A 87 6.60 -3.59 24.63
N ARG A 88 7.44 -2.55 24.59
CA ARG A 88 8.88 -2.66 24.86
C ARG A 88 9.12 -3.22 26.28
N GLY A 89 10.05 -4.16 26.40
CA GLY A 89 10.39 -4.86 27.64
C GLY A 89 9.39 -5.94 28.07
N THR A 90 8.39 -6.27 27.24
CA THR A 90 7.48 -7.40 27.50
C THR A 90 7.98 -8.68 26.85
N GLU A 91 7.36 -9.82 27.16
CA GLU A 91 7.69 -11.11 26.52
C GLU A 91 7.52 -11.11 24.99
N LEU A 92 6.78 -10.14 24.44
CA LEU A 92 6.60 -9.99 23.01
C LEU A 92 7.88 -9.56 22.27
N GLU A 93 8.87 -8.97 22.95
CA GLU A 93 10.18 -8.67 22.31
C GLU A 93 10.92 -9.92 21.85
N LYS A 94 10.62 -11.07 22.46
CA LYS A 94 11.25 -12.35 22.14
C LYS A 94 10.50 -13.12 21.05
N TYR A 95 9.32 -12.63 20.65
CA TYR A 95 8.50 -13.26 19.62
C TYR A 95 9.13 -13.02 18.25
N LYS A 96 9.50 -14.11 17.57
CA LYS A 96 10.11 -14.11 16.24
C LYS A 96 9.17 -14.72 15.22
#